data_AF-A0A839AHP9-F1
#
_entry.id   AF-A0A839AHP9-F1
#
_cell.length_a   1.000
_cell.length_b   1.000
_cell.length_c   1.000
_cell.angle_alpha   90.00
_cell.angle_beta   90.00
_cell.angle_gamma   90.00
#
_symmetry.space_group_name_H-M   'P 1'
#
loop_
_entity.id
_entity.type
_entity.pdbx_description
1 polymer ?
#
loop_
_entity_poly.entity_id
_entity_poly.type
_entity_poly.pdbx_seq_one_letter_code
_entity_poly.pdbx_strand_id
1 'polypeptide(L)'
;MTAIRRAFRAEALLSTRGNPDGHSDIGEAERHRELLSEMAEIKQMIRPAEEVGDHLLAKFKAEMGEAVKLKAELDAIYEAINQTKKEIATLHHTAGPDSNEMGRVANELDAVILGTEGATENILAAAEFIDETANTLSARLKGQDSELARDIQERVISIFENCNFQDLTGQRITKVVGTLRFIEDRIIHMMDIWGGIESFKGIEPEARPQAQGDAALLNGPSLVSDEGVATQDDIDALFA
;
A
#
# COMPACT_ATOMS: atom_id res chain seq x y z
N MET A 1 36.99 69.39 -69.12
CA MET A 1 36.24 70.24 -70.06
C MET A 1 34.79 70.29 -69.62
N THR A 2 34.31 71.49 -69.40
CA THR A 2 32.98 71.89 -68.95
C THR A 2 31.93 71.52 -69.98
N ALA A 3 30.92 70.73 -69.61
CA ALA A 3 29.75 70.47 -70.46
C ALA A 3 28.55 71.22 -69.89
N ILE A 4 28.34 72.43 -70.43
CA ILE A 4 27.18 73.29 -70.17
C ILE A 4 25.95 72.62 -70.78
N ARG A 5 25.08 72.04 -69.95
CA ARG A 5 23.74 71.63 -70.40
C ARG A 5 22.82 72.85 -70.41
N ARG A 6 22.42 73.23 -71.62
CA ARG A 6 21.47 74.31 -71.91
C ARG A 6 20.07 73.88 -71.45
N ALA A 7 19.43 74.70 -70.62
CA ALA A 7 18.03 74.51 -70.25
C ALA A 7 17.14 74.63 -71.50
N PHE A 8 16.28 73.64 -71.73
CA PHE A 8 15.31 73.65 -72.80
C PHE A 8 14.17 74.62 -72.46
N ARG A 9 13.71 75.36 -73.47
CA ARG A 9 12.72 76.46 -73.44
C ARG A 9 11.32 76.09 -72.88
N ALA A 10 11.11 74.83 -72.49
CA ALA A 10 9.87 74.36 -71.86
C ALA A 10 9.82 74.63 -70.34
N GLU A 11 10.96 74.81 -69.68
CA GLU A 11 11.00 75.02 -68.22
C GLU A 11 10.88 76.51 -67.83
N ALA A 12 11.12 77.44 -68.77
CA ALA A 12 11.03 78.88 -68.53
C ALA A 12 9.61 79.46 -68.66
N LEU A 13 8.62 78.67 -69.09
CA LEU A 13 7.22 79.11 -69.22
C LEU A 13 6.31 78.64 -68.08
N LEU A 14 6.76 77.71 -67.22
CA LEU A 14 6.02 77.32 -66.02
C LEU A 14 6.34 78.19 -64.79
N SER A 15 7.43 78.97 -64.81
CA SER A 15 7.85 79.78 -63.66
C SER A 15 7.22 81.19 -63.62
N THR A 16 6.32 81.53 -64.55
CA THR A 16 5.79 82.92 -64.66
C THR A 16 4.29 82.98 -64.90
N ARG A 17 3.55 82.22 -64.10
CA ARG A 17 2.19 82.57 -63.68
C ARG A 17 2.10 82.42 -62.16
N GLY A 18 2.34 83.51 -61.42
CA GLY A 18 1.70 83.67 -60.11
C GLY A 18 0.18 83.70 -60.32
N ASN A 19 -0.68 83.32 -59.39
CA ASN A 19 -0.65 83.14 -57.93
C ASN A 19 -2.03 82.48 -57.60
N PRO A 20 -2.49 82.51 -56.34
CA PRO A 20 -2.13 81.72 -55.17
C PRO A 20 -2.98 80.43 -55.08
N ASP A 21 -2.57 79.43 -54.29
CA ASP A 21 -3.47 78.59 -53.49
C ASP A 21 -2.66 77.51 -52.76
N GLY A 22 -2.21 77.87 -51.56
CA GLY A 22 -1.70 76.95 -50.56
C GLY A 22 -2.84 76.16 -49.89
N HIS A 23 -3.67 75.48 -50.68
CA HIS A 23 -4.83 74.76 -50.18
C HIS A 23 -4.91 73.35 -50.78
N SER A 24 -4.22 72.39 -50.15
CA SER A 24 -4.66 70.98 -50.05
C SER A 24 -3.79 70.11 -49.13
N ASP A 25 -2.58 70.54 -48.73
CA ASP A 25 -1.74 69.79 -47.78
C ASP A 25 -2.30 69.83 -46.35
N ILE A 26 -2.88 70.97 -45.95
CA ILE A 26 -3.51 71.17 -44.64
C ILE A 26 -4.74 70.27 -44.48
N GLY A 27 -5.56 70.12 -45.54
CA GLY A 27 -6.76 69.29 -45.52
C GLY A 27 -6.48 67.79 -45.52
N GLU A 28 -5.39 67.33 -46.15
CA GLU A 28 -4.92 65.94 -46.05
C GLU A 28 -4.34 65.64 -44.67
N ALA A 29 -3.56 66.57 -44.11
CA ALA A 29 -3.03 66.45 -42.76
C ALA A 29 -4.12 66.55 -41.66
N GLU A 30 -5.22 67.28 -41.92
CA GLU A 30 -6.40 67.32 -41.05
C GLU A 30 -7.20 66.02 -41.14
N ARG A 31 -7.51 65.53 -42.36
CA ARG A 31 -8.17 64.22 -42.55
C ARG A 31 -7.36 63.06 -41.98
N HIS A 32 -6.04 63.10 -42.10
CA HIS A 32 -5.16 62.09 -41.50
C HIS A 32 -5.17 62.17 -39.97
N ARG A 33 -5.21 63.38 -39.39
CA ARG A 33 -5.37 63.54 -37.94
C ARG A 33 -6.72 63.02 -37.44
N GLU A 34 -7.78 63.28 -38.18
CA GLU A 34 -9.14 62.79 -37.90
C GLU A 34 -9.18 61.25 -37.96
N LEU A 35 -8.60 60.64 -39.00
CA LEU A 35 -8.49 59.18 -39.08
C LEU A 35 -7.67 58.59 -37.92
N LEU A 36 -6.57 59.22 -37.52
CA LEU A 36 -5.77 58.77 -36.39
C LEU A 36 -6.50 58.94 -35.05
N SER A 37 -7.34 59.97 -34.88
CA SER A 37 -8.16 60.12 -33.68
C SER A 37 -9.26 59.06 -33.62
N GLU A 38 -9.96 58.81 -34.71
CA GLU A 38 -10.97 57.75 -34.80
C GLU A 38 -10.35 56.36 -34.56
N MET A 39 -9.16 56.09 -35.12
CA MET A 39 -8.42 54.86 -34.83
C MET A 39 -7.98 54.75 -33.37
N ALA A 40 -7.63 55.88 -32.72
CA ALA A 40 -7.30 55.91 -31.31
C ALA A 40 -8.53 55.61 -30.43
N GLU A 41 -9.69 56.14 -30.79
CA GLU A 41 -10.97 55.88 -30.11
C GLU A 41 -11.41 54.42 -30.28
N ILE A 42 -11.35 53.86 -31.49
CA ILE A 42 -11.63 52.44 -31.74
C ILE A 42 -10.67 51.57 -30.93
N LYS A 43 -9.37 51.91 -30.90
CA LYS A 43 -8.38 51.19 -30.09
C LYS A 43 -8.69 51.30 -28.59
N GLN A 44 -9.24 52.41 -28.13
CA GLN A 44 -9.64 52.58 -26.73
C GLN A 44 -10.90 51.77 -26.39
N MET A 45 -11.83 51.59 -27.34
CA MET A 45 -13.00 50.72 -27.17
C MET A 45 -12.67 49.23 -27.21
N ILE A 46 -11.62 48.82 -27.94
CA ILE A 46 -11.20 47.41 -28.06
C ILE A 46 -10.36 46.95 -26.85
N ARG A 47 -9.53 47.81 -26.25
CA ARG A 47 -8.69 47.46 -25.10
C ARG A 47 -9.41 46.75 -23.95
N PRO A 48 -10.59 47.20 -23.48
CA PRO A 48 -11.31 46.50 -22.41
C PRO A 48 -11.73 45.08 -22.80
N ALA A 49 -12.05 44.85 -24.08
CA ALA A 49 -12.41 43.53 -24.58
C ALA A 49 -11.18 42.60 -24.68
N GLU A 50 -10.02 43.14 -25.06
CA GLU A 50 -8.73 42.42 -25.03
C GLU A 50 -8.33 42.06 -23.60
N GLU A 51 -8.41 43.01 -22.65
CA GLU A 51 -8.09 42.78 -21.24
C GLU A 51 -9.02 41.74 -20.57
N VAL A 52 -10.31 41.75 -20.89
CA VAL A 52 -11.26 40.72 -20.44
C VAL A 52 -10.92 39.36 -21.07
N GLY A 53 -10.57 39.33 -22.36
CA GLY A 53 -10.10 38.12 -23.05
C GLY A 53 -8.85 37.53 -22.38
N ASP A 54 -7.85 38.37 -22.10
CA ASP A 54 -6.61 37.97 -21.44
C ASP A 54 -6.85 37.47 -20.01
N HIS A 55 -7.71 38.14 -19.23
CA HIS A 55 -8.07 37.70 -17.89
C HIS A 55 -8.82 36.36 -17.90
N LEU A 56 -9.75 36.16 -18.84
CA LEU A 56 -10.45 34.89 -19.01
C LEU A 56 -9.47 33.78 -19.42
N LEU A 57 -8.57 34.04 -20.37
CA LEU A 57 -7.53 33.09 -20.78
C LEU A 57 -6.58 32.75 -19.62
N ALA A 58 -6.22 33.73 -18.79
CA ALA A 58 -5.40 33.51 -17.60
C ALA A 58 -6.13 32.61 -16.57
N LYS A 59 -7.43 32.86 -16.34
CA LYS A 59 -8.26 32.03 -15.46
C LYS A 59 -8.43 30.61 -15.98
N PHE A 60 -8.74 30.45 -17.27
CA PHE A 60 -8.80 29.12 -17.91
C PHE A 60 -7.47 28.38 -17.82
N LYS A 61 -6.33 29.06 -18.02
CA LYS A 61 -4.99 28.46 -17.85
C LYS A 61 -4.76 28.01 -16.41
N ALA A 62 -5.20 28.79 -15.41
CA ALA A 62 -5.09 28.42 -14.01
C ALA A 62 -5.95 27.19 -13.67
N GLU A 63 -7.23 27.18 -14.09
CA GLU A 63 -8.16 26.06 -13.89
C GLU A 63 -7.67 24.78 -14.60
N MET A 64 -7.14 24.90 -15.83
CA MET A 64 -6.51 23.76 -16.51
C MET A 64 -5.26 23.27 -15.76
N GLY A 65 -4.45 24.18 -15.21
CA GLY A 65 -3.30 23.82 -14.38
C GLY A 65 -3.70 23.05 -13.12
N GLU A 66 -4.80 23.43 -12.46
CA GLU A 66 -5.37 22.70 -11.32
C GLU A 66 -5.91 21.34 -11.73
N ALA A 67 -6.64 21.25 -12.85
CA ALA A 67 -7.16 19.99 -13.36
C ALA A 67 -6.03 18.99 -13.71
N VAL A 68 -4.92 19.48 -14.27
CA VAL A 68 -3.73 18.66 -14.56
C VAL A 68 -3.10 18.14 -13.27
N LYS A 69 -3.01 18.95 -12.21
CA LYS A 69 -2.51 18.51 -10.90
C LYS A 69 -3.41 17.45 -10.27
N LEU A 70 -4.72 17.68 -10.26
CA LEU A 70 -5.68 16.72 -9.73
C LEU A 70 -5.62 15.39 -10.50
N LYS A 71 -5.49 15.44 -11.83
CA LYS A 71 -5.28 14.23 -12.64
C LYS A 71 -4.01 13.49 -12.21
N ALA A 72 -2.89 14.20 -12.04
CA ALA A 72 -1.64 13.57 -11.61
C ALA A 72 -1.76 12.92 -10.21
N GLU A 73 -2.50 13.55 -9.29
CA GLU A 73 -2.79 12.97 -7.97
C GLU A 73 -3.69 11.73 -8.07
N LEU A 74 -4.73 11.76 -8.92
CA LEU A 74 -5.58 10.60 -9.16
C LEU A 74 -4.81 9.44 -9.82
N ASP A 75 -3.95 9.73 -10.79
CA ASP A 75 -3.09 8.74 -11.44
C ASP A 75 -2.14 8.10 -10.41
N ALA A 76 -1.58 8.89 -9.48
CA ALA A 76 -0.73 8.38 -8.40
C ALA A 76 -1.50 7.48 -7.41
N ILE A 77 -2.73 7.85 -7.05
CA ILE A 77 -3.61 7.02 -6.20
C ILE A 77 -3.97 5.71 -6.91
N TYR A 78 -4.28 5.78 -8.21
CA TYR A 78 -4.61 4.62 -9.02
C TYR A 78 -3.45 3.62 -9.07
N GLU A 79 -2.23 4.11 -9.30
CA GLU A 79 -1.03 3.28 -9.29
C GLU A 79 -0.79 2.63 -7.92
N ALA A 80 -0.91 3.41 -6.84
CA ALA A 80 -0.79 2.88 -5.48
C ALA A 80 -1.82 1.77 -5.19
N ILE A 81 -3.08 1.94 -5.62
CA ILE A 81 -4.12 0.91 -5.47
C ILE A 81 -3.76 -0.35 -6.26
N ASN A 82 -3.27 -0.22 -7.48
CA ASN A 82 -2.88 -1.38 -8.29
C ASN A 82 -1.71 -2.14 -7.67
N GLN A 83 -0.72 -1.41 -7.14
CA GLN A 83 0.39 -2.01 -6.40
C GLN A 83 -0.10 -2.76 -5.15
N THR A 84 -0.98 -2.14 -4.35
CA THR A 84 -1.58 -2.81 -3.19
C THR A 84 -2.43 -4.02 -3.60
N LYS A 85 -3.16 -3.95 -4.71
CA LYS A 85 -3.90 -5.10 -5.25
C LYS A 85 -2.95 -6.24 -5.63
N LYS A 86 -1.78 -5.95 -6.19
CA LYS A 86 -0.75 -6.95 -6.49
C LYS A 86 -0.16 -7.59 -5.24
N GLU A 87 0.09 -6.80 -4.20
CA GLU A 87 0.55 -7.30 -2.91
C GLU A 87 -0.51 -8.20 -2.25
N ILE A 88 -1.78 -7.76 -2.24
CA ILE A 88 -2.90 -8.57 -1.73
C ILE A 88 -3.09 -9.83 -2.58
N ALA A 89 -2.99 -9.73 -3.91
CA ALA A 89 -3.01 -10.91 -4.79
C ALA A 89 -1.85 -11.85 -4.48
N THR A 90 -0.68 -11.35 -4.11
CA THR A 90 0.46 -12.20 -3.75
C THR A 90 0.23 -12.90 -2.42
N LEU A 91 -0.29 -12.18 -1.42
CA LEU A 91 -0.68 -12.74 -0.11
C LEU A 91 -1.85 -13.73 -0.23
N HIS A 92 -2.81 -13.46 -1.11
CA HIS A 92 -4.02 -14.27 -1.30
C HIS A 92 -3.85 -15.34 -2.39
N HIS A 93 -2.97 -15.26 -3.39
CA HIS A 93 -2.82 -16.33 -4.40
C HIS A 93 -1.91 -17.45 -3.91
N THR A 94 -0.97 -17.12 -3.03
CA THR A 94 -0.37 -18.12 -2.14
C THR A 94 -1.40 -18.70 -1.16
N ALA A 95 -2.57 -18.06 -1.07
CA ALA A 95 -3.76 -18.54 -0.38
C ALA A 95 -5.01 -18.71 -1.32
N GLY A 96 -4.81 -19.13 -2.58
CA GLY A 96 -5.85 -19.44 -3.56
C GLY A 96 -6.95 -20.37 -3.02
N PRO A 97 -8.01 -20.64 -3.80
CA PRO A 97 -9.21 -21.35 -3.31
C PRO A 97 -8.94 -22.74 -2.68
N ASP A 98 -7.78 -23.34 -2.95
CA ASP A 98 -7.27 -24.57 -2.29
C ASP A 98 -6.08 -24.34 -1.34
N SER A 99 -5.37 -23.21 -1.44
CA SER A 99 -4.25 -22.93 -0.53
C SER A 99 -4.76 -22.14 0.65
N ASN A 100 -4.99 -22.85 1.74
CA ASN A 100 -5.42 -22.29 3.00
C ASN A 100 -4.17 -21.94 3.83
N GLU A 101 -3.17 -21.23 3.29
CA GLU A 101 -1.85 -21.12 3.96
C GLU A 101 -1.93 -20.34 5.28
N MET A 102 -2.66 -19.21 5.32
CA MET A 102 -2.89 -18.46 6.56
C MET A 102 -3.76 -19.27 7.54
N GLY A 103 -4.84 -19.89 7.04
CA GLY A 103 -5.66 -20.81 7.83
C GLY A 103 -4.86 -22.02 8.33
N ARG A 104 -3.90 -22.52 7.55
CA ARG A 104 -2.99 -23.62 7.90
C ARG A 104 -2.05 -23.18 9.01
N VAL A 105 -1.41 -22.02 8.89
CA VAL A 105 -0.57 -21.48 9.97
C VAL A 105 -1.38 -21.30 11.25
N ALA A 106 -2.62 -20.79 11.16
CA ALA A 106 -3.51 -20.67 12.31
C ALA A 106 -3.84 -22.05 12.92
N ASN A 107 -4.18 -23.04 12.09
CA ASN A 107 -4.47 -24.40 12.53
C ASN A 107 -3.23 -25.10 13.11
N GLU A 108 -2.03 -24.87 12.55
CA GLU A 108 -0.76 -25.37 13.05
C GLU A 108 -0.46 -24.78 14.43
N LEU A 109 -0.68 -23.48 14.63
CA LEU A 109 -0.57 -22.83 15.94
C LEU A 109 -1.59 -23.36 16.95
N ASP A 110 -2.84 -23.60 16.53
CA ASP A 110 -3.86 -24.23 17.37
C ASP A 110 -3.44 -25.67 17.75
N ALA A 111 -2.83 -26.43 16.83
CA ALA A 111 -2.30 -27.77 17.10
C ALA A 111 -1.12 -27.74 18.09
N VAL A 112 -0.24 -26.74 18.02
CA VAL A 112 0.82 -26.54 19.02
C VAL A 112 0.20 -26.28 20.40
N ILE A 113 -0.81 -25.41 20.49
CA ILE A 113 -1.48 -25.14 21.77
C ILE A 113 -2.04 -26.45 22.34
N LEU A 114 -2.85 -27.17 21.58
CA LEU A 114 -3.46 -28.43 22.02
C LEU A 114 -2.41 -29.47 22.44
N GLY A 115 -1.35 -29.65 21.65
CA GLY A 115 -0.26 -30.57 21.97
C GLY A 115 0.49 -30.18 23.25
N THR A 116 0.74 -28.88 23.45
CA THR A 116 1.42 -28.39 24.66
C THR A 116 0.53 -28.44 25.90
N GLU A 117 -0.76 -28.19 25.77
CA GLU A 117 -1.76 -28.35 26.85
C GLU A 117 -1.85 -29.81 27.28
N GLY A 118 -2.03 -30.74 26.33
CA GLY A 118 -2.10 -32.17 26.63
C GLY A 118 -0.79 -32.72 27.23
N ALA A 119 0.37 -32.28 26.74
CA ALA A 119 1.65 -32.62 27.35
C ALA A 119 1.76 -32.09 28.79
N THR A 120 1.28 -30.88 29.05
CA THR A 120 1.29 -30.28 30.39
C THR A 120 0.34 -31.03 31.34
N GLU A 121 -0.86 -31.40 30.89
CA GLU A 121 -1.80 -32.22 31.65
C GLU A 121 -1.18 -33.56 32.06
N ASN A 122 -0.49 -34.22 31.14
CA ASN A 122 0.23 -35.47 31.43
C ASN A 122 1.37 -35.27 32.44
N ILE A 123 2.12 -34.16 32.35
CA ILE A 123 3.17 -33.82 33.33
C ILE A 123 2.56 -33.58 34.72
N LEU A 124 1.46 -32.85 34.78
CA LEU A 124 0.76 -32.56 36.04
C LEU A 124 0.20 -33.84 36.67
N ALA A 125 -0.43 -34.71 35.88
CA ALA A 125 -0.93 -36.00 36.36
C ALA A 125 0.22 -36.90 36.88
N ALA A 126 1.37 -36.92 36.19
CA ALA A 126 2.55 -37.63 36.67
C ALA A 126 3.10 -37.04 37.98
N ALA A 127 3.12 -35.71 38.10
CA ALA A 127 3.54 -35.02 39.32
C ALA A 127 2.60 -35.31 40.50
N GLU A 128 1.27 -35.30 40.29
CA GLU A 128 0.27 -35.70 41.29
C GLU A 128 0.50 -37.13 41.79
N PHE A 129 0.74 -38.07 40.87
CA PHE A 129 1.05 -39.45 41.24
C PHE A 129 2.34 -39.57 42.07
N ILE A 130 3.37 -38.79 41.72
CA ILE A 130 4.63 -38.73 42.49
C ILE A 130 4.37 -38.18 43.90
N ASP A 131 3.59 -37.10 44.04
CA ASP A 131 3.28 -36.52 45.36
C ASP A 131 2.48 -37.50 46.23
N GLU A 132 1.43 -38.13 45.69
CA GLU A 132 0.63 -39.11 46.45
C GLU A 132 1.48 -40.29 46.93
N THR A 133 2.36 -40.78 46.05
CA THR A 133 3.27 -41.88 46.36
C THR A 133 4.30 -41.46 47.41
N ALA A 134 4.90 -40.28 47.27
CA ALA A 134 5.88 -39.73 48.21
C ALA A 134 5.25 -39.48 49.59
N ASN A 135 4.02 -38.95 49.63
CA ASN A 135 3.25 -38.74 50.84
C ASN A 135 2.97 -40.07 51.57
N THR A 136 2.49 -41.08 50.81
CA THR A 136 2.25 -42.43 51.33
C THR A 136 3.53 -43.07 51.87
N LEU A 137 4.65 -42.86 51.19
CA LEU A 137 5.96 -43.36 51.60
C LEU A 137 6.47 -42.65 52.87
N SER A 138 6.31 -41.33 52.94
CA SER A 138 6.70 -40.51 54.10
C SER A 138 6.06 -41.00 55.40
N ALA A 139 4.79 -41.42 55.36
CA ALA A 139 4.09 -41.99 56.51
C ALA A 139 4.68 -43.32 57.03
N ARG A 140 5.51 -44.01 56.23
CA ARG A 140 6.14 -45.30 56.57
C ARG A 140 7.62 -45.19 56.92
N LEU A 141 8.28 -44.11 56.52
CA LEU A 141 9.71 -43.88 56.71
C LEU A 141 10.01 -43.13 58.02
N LYS A 142 11.27 -43.16 58.45
CA LYS A 142 11.77 -42.46 59.64
C LYS A 142 13.17 -41.91 59.39
N GLY A 143 13.55 -40.87 60.14
CA GLY A 143 14.89 -40.27 60.03
C GLY A 143 15.13 -39.67 58.64
N GLN A 144 16.35 -39.79 58.13
CA GLN A 144 16.77 -39.21 56.84
C GLN A 144 15.91 -39.65 55.65
N ASP A 145 15.42 -40.89 55.64
CA ASP A 145 14.60 -41.39 54.52
C ASP A 145 13.25 -40.65 54.43
N SER A 146 12.70 -40.21 55.57
CA SER A 146 11.47 -39.39 55.59
C SER A 146 11.74 -37.96 55.09
N GLU A 147 12.94 -37.42 55.33
CA GLU A 147 13.35 -36.12 54.77
C GLU A 147 13.47 -36.19 53.25
N LEU A 148 14.04 -37.27 52.70
CA LEU A 148 14.09 -37.48 51.24
C LEU A 148 12.71 -37.54 50.60
N ALA A 149 11.73 -38.18 51.25
CA ALA A 149 10.36 -38.19 50.77
C ALA A 149 9.76 -36.77 50.74
N ARG A 150 10.07 -35.93 51.74
CA ARG A 150 9.64 -34.53 51.80
C ARG A 150 10.31 -33.68 50.70
N ASP A 151 11.59 -33.90 50.44
CA ASP A 151 12.32 -33.22 49.36
C ASP A 151 11.70 -33.53 47.99
N ILE A 152 11.25 -34.78 47.77
CA ILE A 152 10.50 -35.15 46.55
C ILE A 152 9.21 -34.33 46.42
N GLN A 153 8.43 -34.22 47.50
CA GLN A 153 7.19 -33.43 47.49
C GLN A 153 7.47 -31.94 47.21
N GLU A 154 8.53 -31.37 47.76
CA GLU A 154 8.94 -29.99 47.48
C GLU A 154 9.33 -29.78 46.01
N ARG A 155 9.95 -30.79 45.37
CA ARG A 155 10.20 -30.77 43.93
C ARG A 155 8.93 -30.87 43.10
N VAL A 156 7.95 -31.64 43.53
CA VAL A 156 6.65 -31.71 42.86
C VAL A 156 5.93 -30.35 42.93
N ILE A 157 5.95 -29.66 44.08
CA ILE A 157 5.42 -28.28 44.18
C ILE A 157 6.07 -27.35 43.15
N SER A 158 7.40 -27.45 42.99
CA SER A 158 8.11 -26.67 41.98
C SER A 158 7.65 -27.00 40.55
N ILE A 159 7.27 -28.24 40.25
CA ILE A 159 6.72 -28.62 38.94
C ILE A 159 5.38 -27.92 38.72
N PHE A 160 4.46 -27.99 39.69
CA PHE A 160 3.16 -27.30 39.61
C PHE A 160 3.31 -25.80 39.34
N GLU A 161 4.22 -25.13 40.04
CA GLU A 161 4.47 -23.69 39.87
C GLU A 161 5.02 -23.36 38.48
N ASN A 162 5.93 -24.18 37.95
CA ASN A 162 6.52 -23.96 36.63
C ASN A 162 5.52 -24.22 35.50
N CYS A 163 4.66 -25.24 35.63
CA CYS A 163 3.61 -25.54 34.66
C CYS A 163 2.54 -24.43 34.57
N ASN A 164 2.36 -23.64 35.63
CA ASN A 164 1.40 -22.52 35.62
C ASN A 164 1.75 -21.43 34.59
N PHE A 165 3.02 -21.29 34.17
CA PHE A 165 3.40 -20.34 33.13
C PHE A 165 2.94 -20.76 31.71
N GLN A 166 2.58 -22.03 31.51
CA GLN A 166 2.12 -22.53 30.21
C GLN A 166 0.75 -21.95 29.83
N ASP A 167 -0.16 -21.77 30.80
CA ASP A 167 -1.48 -21.15 30.57
C ASP A 167 -1.35 -19.73 29.96
N LEU A 168 -0.42 -18.93 30.47
CA LEU A 168 -0.16 -17.59 29.92
C LEU A 168 0.39 -17.65 28.48
N THR A 169 1.15 -18.69 28.15
CA THR A 169 1.70 -18.87 26.80
C THR A 169 0.61 -19.28 25.82
N GLY A 170 -0.26 -20.24 26.20
CA GLY A 170 -1.42 -20.63 25.40
C GLY A 170 -2.33 -19.43 25.10
N GLN A 171 -2.69 -18.65 26.11
CA GLN A 171 -3.50 -17.44 25.93
C GLN A 171 -2.85 -16.40 25.00
N ARG A 172 -1.53 -16.22 25.06
CA ARG A 172 -0.80 -15.30 24.17
C ARG A 172 -0.84 -15.77 22.73
N ILE A 173 -0.63 -17.07 22.48
CA ILE A 173 -0.72 -17.64 21.13
C ILE A 173 -2.14 -17.51 20.60
N THR A 174 -3.16 -17.81 21.39
CA THR A 174 -4.58 -17.63 21.00
C THR A 174 -4.88 -16.18 20.60
N LYS A 175 -4.33 -15.18 21.31
CA LYS A 175 -4.46 -13.76 20.91
C LYS A 175 -3.78 -13.45 19.57
N VAL A 176 -2.61 -14.04 19.32
CA VAL A 176 -1.91 -13.89 18.03
C VAL A 176 -2.74 -14.50 16.90
N VAL A 177 -3.23 -15.73 17.07
CA VAL A 177 -4.11 -16.40 16.10
C VAL A 177 -5.36 -15.57 15.82
N GLY A 178 -6.01 -15.04 16.87
CA GLY A 178 -7.16 -14.14 16.71
C GLY A 178 -6.84 -12.86 15.93
N THR A 179 -5.64 -12.31 16.10
CA THR A 179 -5.18 -11.14 15.35
C THR A 179 -4.92 -11.47 13.89
N LEU A 180 -4.35 -12.64 13.59
CA LEU A 180 -4.15 -13.11 12.21
C LEU A 180 -5.48 -13.31 11.48
N ARG A 181 -6.46 -13.94 12.13
CA ARG A 181 -7.83 -14.08 11.60
C ARG A 181 -8.48 -12.73 11.32
N PHE A 182 -8.33 -11.77 12.23
CA PHE A 182 -8.84 -10.41 12.01
C PHE A 182 -8.19 -9.71 10.80
N ILE A 183 -6.89 -9.91 10.57
CA ILE A 183 -6.19 -9.37 9.39
C ILE A 183 -6.71 -10.04 8.12
N GLU A 184 -6.91 -11.35 8.13
CA GLU A 184 -7.48 -12.12 7.01
C GLU A 184 -8.88 -11.62 6.64
N ASP A 185 -9.77 -11.47 7.62
CA ASP A 185 -11.11 -10.91 7.41
C ASP A 185 -11.05 -9.53 6.76
N ARG A 186 -10.11 -8.68 7.20
CA ARG A 186 -9.94 -7.34 6.62
C ARG A 186 -9.46 -7.38 5.18
N ILE A 187 -8.58 -8.32 4.83
CA ILE A 187 -8.12 -8.53 3.45
C ILE A 187 -9.28 -8.96 2.57
N ILE A 188 -10.09 -9.93 3.03
CA ILE A 188 -11.29 -10.39 2.31
C ILE A 188 -12.25 -9.22 2.07
N HIS A 189 -12.53 -8.41 3.10
CA HIS A 189 -13.34 -7.22 2.96
C HIS A 189 -12.78 -6.19 1.96
N MET A 190 -11.46 -5.99 1.92
CA MET A 190 -10.83 -5.11 0.92
C MET A 190 -11.00 -5.66 -0.50
N MET A 191 -10.88 -6.98 -0.68
CA MET A 191 -11.12 -7.62 -1.98
C MET A 191 -12.57 -7.42 -2.44
N ASP A 192 -13.54 -7.58 -1.55
CA ASP A 192 -14.96 -7.36 -1.83
C ASP A 192 -15.25 -5.92 -2.29
N ILE A 193 -14.67 -4.92 -1.61
CA ILE A 193 -14.81 -3.50 -1.97
C ILE A 193 -14.37 -3.24 -3.42
N TRP A 194 -13.36 -3.96 -3.91
CA TRP A 194 -12.85 -3.80 -5.27
C TRP A 194 -13.53 -4.67 -6.33
N GLY A 195 -14.64 -5.35 -5.99
CA GLY A 195 -15.39 -6.21 -6.92
C GLY A 195 -15.17 -7.71 -6.72
N GLY A 196 -14.65 -8.10 -5.56
CA GLY A 196 -14.44 -9.49 -5.17
C GLY A 196 -13.26 -10.14 -5.89
N ILE A 197 -13.16 -11.47 -5.76
CA ILE A 197 -12.06 -12.30 -6.31
C ILE A 197 -11.87 -12.10 -7.83
N GLU A 198 -12.94 -11.75 -8.56
CA GLU A 198 -12.87 -11.55 -10.01
C GLU A 198 -11.94 -10.42 -10.42
N SER A 199 -11.89 -9.34 -9.62
CA SER A 199 -11.01 -8.18 -9.85
C SER A 199 -9.52 -8.51 -9.71
N PHE A 200 -9.19 -9.69 -9.21
CA PHE A 200 -7.83 -10.17 -9.00
C PHE A 200 -7.41 -11.28 -9.98
N LYS A 201 -8.34 -11.87 -10.77
CA LYS A 201 -8.07 -13.00 -11.67
C LYS A 201 -7.00 -12.74 -12.74
N GLY A 202 -6.69 -11.48 -13.04
CA GLY A 202 -5.66 -11.08 -14.01
C GLY A 202 -4.37 -10.53 -13.40
N ILE A 203 -4.24 -10.54 -12.07
CA ILE A 203 -3.06 -10.04 -11.37
C ILE A 203 -2.12 -11.22 -11.09
N GLU A 204 -0.98 -11.27 -11.77
CA GLU A 204 0.03 -12.29 -11.47
C GLU A 204 0.68 -12.00 -10.10
N PRO A 205 0.60 -12.95 -9.16
CA PRO A 205 1.29 -12.83 -7.88
C PRO A 205 2.80 -12.91 -8.06
N GLU A 206 3.55 -12.27 -7.17
CA GLU A 206 4.99 -12.45 -7.13
C GLU A 206 5.33 -13.84 -6.57
N ALA A 207 6.19 -14.58 -7.26
CA ALA A 207 6.63 -15.88 -6.80
C ALA A 207 7.46 -15.74 -5.52
N ARG A 208 7.05 -16.39 -4.43
CA ARG A 208 7.89 -16.48 -3.23
C ARG A 208 9.11 -17.36 -3.53
N PRO A 209 10.30 -17.00 -3.03
CA PRO A 209 11.45 -17.91 -3.10
C PRO A 209 11.12 -19.19 -2.33
N GLN A 210 11.21 -20.34 -3.02
CA GLN A 210 11.07 -21.64 -2.38
C GLN A 210 12.18 -21.81 -1.33
N ALA A 211 11.82 -22.33 -0.17
CA ALA A 211 12.80 -22.77 0.83
C ALA A 211 13.70 -23.84 0.19
N GLN A 212 15.01 -23.76 0.43
CA GLN A 212 16.00 -24.67 -0.14
C GLN A 212 16.81 -25.34 0.98
N GLY A 213 17.33 -26.55 0.70
CA GLY A 213 18.12 -27.31 1.66
C GLY A 213 17.31 -27.66 2.91
N ASP A 214 17.93 -27.55 4.08
CA ASP A 214 17.33 -27.90 5.37
C ASP A 214 16.06 -27.07 5.69
N ALA A 215 15.98 -25.84 5.18
CA ALA A 215 14.80 -25.01 5.36
C ALA A 215 13.55 -25.57 4.67
N ALA A 216 13.72 -26.39 3.62
CA ALA A 216 12.62 -27.09 2.96
C ALA A 216 12.09 -28.29 3.78
N LEU A 217 12.85 -28.75 4.77
CA LEU A 217 12.46 -29.86 5.65
C LEU A 217 11.69 -29.36 6.88
N LEU A 218 11.71 -28.06 7.16
CA LEU A 218 10.99 -27.44 8.26
C LEU A 218 9.50 -27.35 7.89
N ASN A 219 8.73 -28.32 8.36
CA ASN A 219 7.28 -28.32 8.25
C ASN A 219 6.68 -27.98 9.63
N GLY A 220 5.51 -27.33 9.63
CA GLY A 220 4.71 -27.17 10.83
C GLY A 220 4.24 -28.52 11.40
N PRO A 221 3.69 -28.53 12.62
CA PRO A 221 3.10 -29.74 13.19
C PRO A 221 2.02 -30.30 12.25
N SER A 222 1.97 -31.63 12.15
CA SER A 222 0.96 -32.30 11.34
C SER A 222 -0.45 -32.02 11.87
N LEU A 223 -1.35 -31.67 10.96
CA LEU A 223 -2.76 -31.49 11.28
C LEU A 223 -3.52 -32.82 11.13
N VAL A 224 -4.62 -32.97 11.87
CA VAL A 224 -5.50 -34.15 11.77
C VAL A 224 -6.09 -34.30 10.36
N SER A 225 -6.20 -33.20 9.63
CA SER A 225 -6.66 -33.16 8.24
C SER A 225 -5.56 -33.50 7.22
N ASP A 226 -4.30 -33.59 7.63
CA ASP A 226 -3.21 -33.86 6.69
C ASP A 226 -3.21 -35.35 6.29
N GLU A 227 -3.29 -35.62 4.98
CA GLU A 227 -3.22 -36.98 4.44
C GLU A 227 -1.78 -37.51 4.40
N GLY A 228 -1.59 -38.79 4.67
CA GLY A 228 -0.27 -39.46 4.57
C GLY A 228 0.67 -39.21 5.75
N VAL A 229 0.17 -38.63 6.85
CA VAL A 229 0.91 -38.52 8.12
C VAL A 229 0.85 -39.87 8.82
N ALA A 230 2.02 -40.45 9.10
CA ALA A 230 2.13 -41.69 9.88
C ALA A 230 1.61 -41.46 11.30
N THR A 231 0.74 -42.36 11.76
CA THR A 231 0.22 -42.32 13.13
C THR A 231 1.26 -42.85 14.13
N GLN A 232 1.08 -42.55 15.42
CA GLN A 232 1.96 -43.11 16.45
C GLN A 232 1.93 -44.65 16.44
N ASP A 233 0.76 -45.25 16.18
CA ASP A 233 0.61 -46.71 16.06
C ASP A 233 1.41 -47.26 14.86
N ASP A 234 1.48 -46.53 13.74
CA ASP A 234 2.29 -46.93 12.58
C ASP A 234 3.79 -46.88 12.91
N ILE A 235 4.22 -45.90 13.70
CA ILE A 235 5.61 -45.78 14.16
C ILE A 235 5.93 -46.91 15.14
N ASP A 236 5.05 -47.16 16.11
CA ASP A 236 5.25 -48.21 17.11
C ASP A 236 5.32 -49.59 16.44
N ALA A 237 4.54 -49.82 15.37
CA ALA A 237 4.59 -51.04 14.56
C ALA A 237 5.91 -51.23 13.77
N LEU A 238 6.67 -50.16 13.49
CA LEU A 238 7.98 -50.24 12.83
C LEU A 238 9.10 -50.67 13.80
N PHE A 239 8.90 -50.52 15.11
CA PHE A 239 9.90 -50.81 16.15
C PHE A 239 9.53 -52.01 17.05
N ALA A 240 8.39 -52.66 16.80
CA ALA A 240 7.94 -53.89 17.46
C ALA A 240 8.43 -55.16 16.75
#